data_AF-A0A3R0Q2H2-F1
#
_entry.id   AF-A0A3R0Q2H2-F1
#
_cell.length_a   1.000
_cell.length_b   1.000
_cell.length_c   1.000
_cell.angle_alpha   90.00
_cell.angle_beta   90.00
_cell.angle_gamma   90.00
#
_symmetry.space_group_name_H-M   'P 1'
#
loop_
_entity.id
_entity.type
_entity.pdbx_description
1 polymer ?
#
loop_
_entity_poly.entity_id
_entity_poly.type
_entity_poly.pdbx_seq_one_letter_code
_entity_poly.pdbx_strand_id
1 'polypeptide(L)'
;LPWTDKDKIRWYLTHREEFKRKYPLLDQDWSTYLVIDIGNGFTNAKDYHDGPYEDLYCFPTIKDDADCIVKDYLLTVDEYPDRNTRFGVTVIDGELEYQLTPEKQIERVFYP
;
A
#
# COMPACT_ATOMS: atom_id res chain seq x y z
N LEU A 1 19.03 7.98 -4.49
CA LEU A 1 17.94 8.13 -5.47
C LEU A 1 17.04 6.90 -5.35
N PRO A 2 15.71 7.07 -5.40
CA PRO A 2 14.81 5.92 -5.51
C PRO A 2 15.16 5.10 -6.75
N TRP A 3 14.99 3.77 -6.66
CA TRP A 3 15.27 2.88 -7.79
C TRP A 3 14.38 3.19 -8.99
N THR A 4 14.95 3.10 -10.19
CA THR A 4 14.14 3.14 -11.41
C THR A 4 13.28 1.89 -11.52
N ASP A 5 12.20 1.94 -12.31
CA ASP A 5 11.33 0.77 -12.52
C ASP A 5 12.11 -0.43 -13.07
N LYS A 6 13.08 -0.18 -13.95
CA LYS A 6 13.97 -1.22 -14.48
C LYS A 6 14.85 -1.84 -13.40
N ASP A 7 15.33 -1.06 -12.45
CA ASP A 7 16.20 -1.56 -11.38
C ASP A 7 15.40 -2.36 -10.35
N LYS A 8 14.17 -1.94 -10.03
CA LYS A 8 13.23 -2.74 -9.21
C LYS A 8 12.99 -4.12 -9.83
N ILE A 9 12.69 -4.16 -11.14
CA ILE A 9 12.47 -5.42 -11.86
C ILE A 9 13.73 -6.28 -11.86
N ARG A 10 14.90 -5.71 -12.18
CA ARG A 10 16.18 -6.44 -12.18
C ARG A 10 16.53 -7.01 -10.81
N TRP A 11 16.31 -6.23 -9.75
CA TRP A 11 16.51 -6.70 -8.39
C TRP A 11 15.64 -7.93 -8.12
N TYR A 12 14.34 -7.88 -8.42
CA TYR A 12 13.45 -9.04 -8.23
C TYR A 12 13.93 -10.26 -9.03
N LEU A 13 14.26 -10.09 -10.31
CA LEU A 13 14.72 -11.20 -11.16
C LEU A 13 16.00 -11.86 -10.61
N THR A 14 16.88 -11.09 -9.98
CA THR A 14 18.12 -11.59 -9.38
C THR A 14 17.87 -12.40 -8.11
N HIS A 15 16.79 -12.13 -7.37
CA HIS A 15 16.45 -12.80 -6.09
C HIS A 15 15.30 -13.82 -6.23
N ARG A 16 14.72 -13.98 -7.42
CA ARG A 16 13.52 -14.78 -7.66
C ARG A 16 13.62 -16.22 -7.14
N GLU A 17 14.75 -16.88 -7.37
CA GLU A 17 14.94 -18.28 -6.96
C GLU A 17 15.08 -18.44 -5.43
N GLU A 18 15.58 -17.41 -4.74
CA GLU A 18 15.54 -17.37 -3.28
C GLU A 18 14.11 -17.29 -2.76
N PHE A 19 13.29 -16.41 -3.34
CA PHE A 19 11.88 -16.28 -2.96
C PHE A 19 11.11 -17.56 -3.18
N LYS A 20 11.25 -18.21 -4.34
CA LYS A 20 10.59 -19.50 -4.61
C LYS A 20 11.00 -20.59 -3.63
N ARG A 21 12.26 -20.61 -3.20
CA ARG A 21 12.75 -21.60 -2.23
C ARG A 21 12.17 -21.35 -0.83
N LYS A 22 12.06 -20.09 -0.41
CA LYS A 22 11.59 -19.71 0.93
C LYS A 22 10.07 -19.69 1.03
N TYR A 23 9.40 -19.30 -0.04
CA TYR A 23 7.95 -19.15 -0.18
C TYR A 23 7.52 -19.87 -1.48
N PRO A 24 7.43 -21.21 -1.46
CA PRO A 24 7.06 -21.98 -2.64
C PRO A 24 5.69 -21.56 -3.13
N LEU A 25 5.59 -21.33 -4.44
CA LEU A 25 4.33 -21.02 -5.11
C LEU A 25 3.41 -22.23 -4.98
N LEU A 26 2.15 -21.99 -4.63
CA LEU A 26 1.12 -23.03 -4.67
C LEU A 26 0.77 -23.28 -6.13
N ASP A 27 0.75 -24.55 -6.53
CA ASP A 27 0.34 -24.92 -7.88
C ASP A 27 -1.12 -24.47 -8.10
N GLN A 28 -1.37 -23.84 -9.26
CA GLN A 28 -2.67 -23.37 -9.75
C GLN A 28 -3.17 -21.99 -9.27
N ASP A 29 -2.42 -21.27 -8.44
CA ASP A 29 -2.76 -19.89 -8.06
C ASP A 29 -1.69 -18.88 -8.48
N TRP A 30 -2.14 -17.65 -8.77
CA TRP A 30 -1.23 -16.53 -8.96
C TRP A 30 -0.75 -16.05 -7.59
N SER A 31 0.52 -15.64 -7.50
CA SER A 31 1.09 -15.09 -6.28
C SER A 31 1.59 -13.67 -6.53
N THR A 32 1.33 -12.78 -5.59
CA THR A 32 1.82 -11.41 -5.61
C THR A 32 2.96 -11.27 -4.61
N TYR A 33 4.09 -10.74 -5.07
CA TYR A 33 5.16 -10.27 -4.21
C TYR A 33 5.08 -8.76 -4.13
N LEU A 34 4.81 -8.25 -2.93
CA LEU A 34 4.79 -6.83 -2.68
C LEU A 34 6.12 -6.40 -2.06
N VAL A 35 6.83 -5.50 -2.75
CA VAL A 35 8.13 -4.97 -2.33
C VAL A 35 7.93 -3.50 -2.04
N ILE A 36 7.84 -3.16 -0.76
CA ILE A 36 7.54 -1.81 -0.27
C ILE A 36 8.78 -1.24 0.39
N ASP A 37 9.01 0.05 0.20
CA ASP A 37 9.90 0.81 1.06
C ASP A 37 9.25 0.96 2.44
N ILE A 38 9.99 0.70 3.51
CA ILE A 38 9.49 0.83 4.89
C ILE A 38 10.00 2.12 5.57
N GLY A 39 10.69 2.98 4.82
CA GLY A 39 11.20 4.26 5.32
C GLY A 39 12.09 4.08 6.56
N ASN A 40 11.63 4.59 7.70
CA ASN A 40 12.34 4.52 8.98
C ASN A 40 12.28 3.14 9.67
N GLY A 41 11.62 2.16 9.06
CA GLY A 41 11.50 0.80 9.58
C GLY A 41 10.16 0.51 10.24
N PHE A 42 10.11 -0.58 11.00
CA PHE A 42 8.93 -0.94 11.76
C PHE A 42 8.73 -0.01 12.97
N THR A 43 7.48 0.29 13.26
CA THR A 43 7.04 1.11 14.38
C THR A 43 5.85 0.46 15.08
N ASN A 44 5.53 0.94 16.28
CA ASN A 44 4.37 0.55 17.05
C ASN A 44 3.25 1.58 16.85
N ALA A 45 2.02 1.13 16.64
CA ALA A 45 0.84 2.00 16.56
C ALA A 45 0.63 2.87 17.82
N LYS A 46 1.10 2.41 18.99
CA LYS A 46 0.99 3.12 20.27
C LYS A 46 2.05 4.20 20.46
N ASP A 47 3.24 4.00 19.92
CA ASP A 47 4.40 4.89 20.14
C ASP A 47 4.64 5.85 18.96
N TYR A 48 3.92 5.68 17.86
CA TYR A 48 3.98 6.60 16.72
C TYR A 48 3.19 7.87 17.05
N HIS A 49 3.89 8.88 17.56
CA HIS A 49 3.31 10.11 18.09
C HIS A 49 3.37 11.31 17.12
N ASP A 50 3.83 11.12 15.89
CA ASP A 50 4.00 12.20 14.90
C ASP A 50 2.67 12.72 14.30
N GLY A 51 1.51 12.17 14.68
CA GLY A 51 0.21 12.77 14.34
C GLY A 51 -1.00 11.88 14.63
N PRO A 52 -2.20 12.45 14.82
CA PRO A 52 -3.34 11.73 15.38
C PRO A 52 -4.10 10.77 14.43
N TYR A 53 -3.74 10.60 13.15
CA TYR A 53 -4.53 9.80 12.20
C TYR A 53 -3.76 9.12 11.04
N GLU A 54 -2.44 8.93 11.12
CA GLU A 54 -1.69 8.63 9.90
C GLU A 54 -1.41 7.14 9.65
N ASP A 55 -1.37 6.85 8.36
CA ASP A 55 -1.69 5.60 7.68
C ASP A 55 -0.68 4.50 8.01
N LEU A 56 -0.92 3.73 9.07
CA LEU A 56 -0.10 2.55 9.39
C LEU A 56 -0.67 1.29 8.72
N TYR A 57 0.22 0.44 8.21
CA TYR A 57 -0.09 -0.96 7.88
C TYR A 57 0.56 -1.86 8.91
N CYS A 58 -0.24 -2.55 9.73
CA CYS A 58 0.24 -3.47 10.74
C CYS A 58 0.12 -4.91 10.27
N PHE A 59 1.20 -5.68 10.42
CA PHE A 59 1.28 -7.06 9.96
C PHE A 59 0.87 -8.01 11.09
N PRO A 60 -0.33 -8.60 11.06
CA PRO A 60 -0.85 -9.41 12.18
C PRO A 60 -0.03 -10.68 12.45
N THR A 61 0.84 -11.06 11.53
CA THR A 61 1.75 -12.21 11.67
C THR A 61 3.02 -11.89 12.47
N ILE A 62 3.36 -10.61 12.63
CA ILE A 62 4.48 -10.16 13.45
C ILE A 62 3.99 -10.09 14.91
N LYS A 63 4.75 -10.68 15.84
CA LYS A 63 4.35 -10.78 17.27
C LYS A 63 5.00 -9.72 18.16
N ASP A 64 5.81 -8.85 17.59
CA ASP A 64 6.45 -7.73 18.27
C ASP A 64 5.50 -6.53 18.32
N ASP A 65 5.68 -5.63 19.28
CA ASP A 65 4.88 -4.39 19.36
C ASP A 65 5.21 -3.43 18.19
N ALA A 66 6.38 -3.56 17.57
CA ALA A 66 6.74 -2.87 16.32
C ALA A 66 6.31 -3.72 15.11
N ASP A 67 5.00 -3.88 14.91
CA ASP A 67 4.41 -4.67 13.80
C ASP A 67 3.89 -3.81 12.64
N CYS A 68 4.00 -2.47 12.74
CA CYS A 68 3.47 -1.55 11.75
C CYS A 68 4.55 -0.89 10.90
N ILE A 69 4.21 -0.51 9.68
CA ILE A 69 4.99 0.41 8.84
C ILE A 69 4.13 1.63 8.49
N VAL A 70 4.78 2.77 8.27
CA VAL A 70 4.13 3.96 7.71
C VAL A 70 3.83 3.68 6.23
N LYS A 71 2.58 3.91 5.83
CA LYS A 71 2.16 3.84 4.44
C LYS A 71 2.30 5.23 3.82
N ASP A 72 3.25 5.35 2.91
CA ASP A 72 3.34 6.52 2.03
C ASP A 72 2.52 6.26 0.75
N TYR A 73 1.21 6.09 0.91
CA TYR A 73 0.32 5.86 -0.22
C TYR A 73 0.10 7.13 -1.02
N LEU A 74 0.16 6.99 -2.35
CA LEU A 74 -0.11 8.09 -3.26
C LEU A 74 -1.61 8.40 -3.27
N LEU A 75 -1.98 9.63 -2.91
CA LEU A 75 -3.30 10.19 -3.16
C LEU A 75 -3.32 10.84 -4.54
N THR A 76 -4.20 10.35 -5.40
CA THR A 76 -4.56 10.98 -6.67
C THR A 76 -5.88 11.71 -6.49
N VAL A 77 -5.94 12.97 -6.93
CA VAL A 77 -7.17 13.78 -6.87
C VAL A 77 -7.54 14.20 -8.29
N ASP A 78 -8.70 13.76 -8.73
CA ASP A 78 -9.26 14.15 -10.01
C ASP A 78 -10.49 15.03 -9.82
N GLU A 79 -10.39 16.28 -10.27
CA GLU A 79 -11.50 17.23 -10.28
C GLU A 79 -12.10 17.36 -11.67
N TYR A 80 -13.43 17.44 -11.73
CA TYR A 80 -14.17 17.52 -12.98
C TYR A 80 -15.23 18.62 -12.89
N PRO A 81 -15.50 19.36 -13.98
CA PRO A 81 -16.53 20.40 -13.99
C PRO A 81 -17.95 19.86 -13.83
N ASP A 82 -18.19 18.61 -14.24
CA ASP A 82 -19.51 18.02 -14.44
C ASP A 82 -19.78 16.77 -13.57
N ARG A 83 -18.84 16.38 -12.72
CA ARG A 83 -18.99 15.25 -11.79
C ARG A 83 -18.22 15.48 -10.49
N ASN A 84 -18.54 14.67 -9.48
CA ASN A 84 -17.91 14.70 -8.17
C ASN A 84 -16.39 14.51 -8.27
N THR A 85 -15.63 15.24 -7.42
CA THR A 85 -14.20 15.01 -7.21
C THR A 85 -13.97 13.56 -6.81
N ARG A 86 -12.99 12.93 -7.45
CA ARG A 86 -12.57 11.55 -7.18
C ARG A 86 -11.22 11.54 -6.49
N PHE A 87 -11.09 10.64 -5.52
CA PHE A 87 -9.86 10.39 -4.79
C PHE A 87 -9.45 8.94 -5.00
N GLY A 88 -8.27 8.70 -5.55
CA GLY A 88 -7.65 7.38 -5.65
C GLY A 88 -6.53 7.26 -4.62
N VAL A 89 -6.60 6.25 -3.76
CA VAL A 89 -5.53 5.94 -2.79
C VAL A 89 -4.94 4.59 -3.16
N THR A 90 -3.69 4.58 -3.64
CA THR A 90 -2.99 3.32 -3.94
C THR A 90 -2.58 2.65 -2.64
N VAL A 91 -3.18 1.49 -2.32
CA VAL A 91 -2.90 0.71 -1.11
C VAL A 91 -2.20 -0.61 -1.43
N ILE A 92 -1.70 -1.30 -0.40
CA ILE A 92 -1.05 -2.62 -0.49
C ILE A 92 -1.90 -3.66 -1.27
N ASP A 93 -3.22 -3.61 -1.13
CA ASP A 93 -4.16 -4.58 -1.73
C ASP A 93 -4.90 -4.05 -2.97
N GLY A 94 -4.45 -2.95 -3.58
CA GLY A 94 -5.04 -2.39 -4.80
C GLY A 94 -5.23 -0.87 -4.75
N GLU A 95 -6.32 -0.37 -5.33
CA GLU A 95 -6.66 1.04 -5.28
C GLU A 95 -8.01 1.21 -4.56
N LEU A 96 -8.05 2.14 -3.60
CA LEU A 96 -9.29 2.54 -2.96
C LEU A 96 -9.77 3.83 -3.61
N GLU A 97 -10.98 3.80 -4.15
CA GLU A 97 -11.61 4.98 -4.70
C GLU A 97 -12.68 5.56 -3.78
N TYR A 98 -12.68 6.88 -3.70
CA TYR A 98 -13.66 7.68 -2.98
C TYR A 98 -14.17 8.82 -3.85
N GLN A 99 -15.32 9.38 -3.48
CA GLN A 99 -15.87 10.58 -4.12
C GLN A 99 -16.36 11.60 -3.08
N LEU A 100 -16.24 12.89 -3.41
CA LEU A 100 -16.88 13.97 -2.64
C LEU A 100 -18.29 14.19 -3.17
N THR A 101 -19.31 13.88 -2.37
CA THR A 101 -20.71 14.09 -2.74
C THR A 101 -21.08 15.59 -2.77
N PRO A 102 -22.16 15.97 -3.47
CA PRO A 102 -22.69 17.34 -3.42
C PRO A 102 -23.00 17.82 -1.98
N GLU A 103 -23.35 16.90 -1.09
CA GLU A 103 -23.60 17.13 0.35
C GLU A 103 -22.31 17.30 1.17
N LYS A 104 -21.15 17.32 0.51
CA LYS A 104 -19.81 17.44 1.11
C LYS A 104 -19.44 16.26 2.01
N GLN A 105 -19.89 15.06 1.65
CA GLN A 105 -19.49 13.81 2.33
C GLN A 105 -18.51 13.03 1.46
N ILE A 106 -17.56 12.32 2.08
CA ILE A 106 -16.65 11.42 1.39
C ILE A 106 -17.23 10.01 1.47
N GLU A 107 -17.49 9.41 0.31
CA GLU A 107 -18.06 8.07 0.21
C GLU A 107 -17.14 7.15 -0.58
N ARG A 108 -17.07 5.87 -0.17
CA ARG A 108 -16.31 4.84 -0.89
C ARG A 108 -17.06 4.40 -2.14
N VAL A 109 -16.34 4.33 -3.25
CA VAL A 109 -16.85 3.85 -4.54
C VAL A 109 -16.62 2.35 -4.62
N PHE A 110 -17.65 1.61 -5.00
CA PHE A 110 -17.58 0.18 -5.26
C PHE A 110 -17.85 -0.07 -6.73
N TYR A 111 -16.98 -0.82 -7.39
CA TYR A 111 -17.20 -1.33 -8.72
C TYR A 111 -17.87 -2.72 -8.63
N PRO A 112 -18.92 -2.98 -9.42
CA PRO A 112 -19.60 -4.28 -9.45
C PRO A 112 -18.74 -5.40 -10.04
#